data_AF-A0A7S4I0C1-F1
#
_entry.id   AF-A0A7S4I0C1-F1
#
_cell.length_a   1.000
_cell.length_b   1.000
_cell.length_c   1.000
_cell.angle_alpha   90.00
_cell.angle_beta   90.00
_cell.angle_gamma   90.00
#
_symmetry.space_group_name_H-M   'P 1'
#
loop_
_entity.id
_entity.type
_entity.pdbx_description
1 polymer ?
#
loop_
_entity_poly.entity_id
_entity_poly.type
_entity_poly.pdbx_seq_one_letter_code
_entity_poly.pdbx_strand_id
1 'polypeptide(L)'
;LIIGNEGCGKSEAVAALSYLLGSNLNSLCLTPEVESSALIGQYIPNEEKATLGGIVRWHDGVVSEAFRNGYWSLLDNLNQAHAEVLERINPILEAPPHLILTEKGETTPVQGDLHFKIFATMTPSAASSSIGNSELSPALANRFTIMWMEDLNSNIDEGTGELSQLVSRLLDTNCMDQTISLCKSLLNKEARMDSNFRHIIRLLDNAYKLQA
;
A
#
# COMPACT_ATOMS: atom_id res chain seq x y z
N LEU A 1 1.58 -7.34 1.40
CA LEU A 1 3.01 -6.99 1.49
C LEU A 1 3.68 -7.35 0.17
N ILE A 2 4.22 -6.36 -0.53
CA ILE A 2 4.92 -6.54 -1.81
C ILE A 2 6.42 -6.49 -1.54
N ILE A 3 7.12 -7.56 -1.86
CA ILE A 3 8.55 -7.72 -1.59
C ILE A 3 9.30 -7.77 -2.91
N GLY A 4 10.39 -7.04 -3.05
CA GLY A 4 11.20 -7.03 -4.28
C GLY A 4 12.40 -6.13 -4.14
N ASN A 5 13.31 -6.17 -5.12
CA ASN A 5 14.54 -5.39 -5.09
C ASN A 5 14.27 -3.87 -5.11
N GLU A 6 15.31 -3.10 -4.78
CA GLU A 6 15.24 -1.64 -4.82
C GLU A 6 14.96 -1.17 -6.25
N GLY A 7 14.04 -0.23 -6.42
CA GLY A 7 13.71 0.33 -7.74
C GLY A 7 12.85 -0.55 -8.65
N CYS A 8 12.36 -1.72 -8.21
CA CYS A 8 11.47 -2.57 -9.03
C CYS A 8 10.02 -2.05 -9.18
N GLY A 9 9.73 -0.88 -8.58
CA GLY A 9 8.46 -0.14 -8.75
C GLY A 9 7.26 -0.68 -7.97
N LYS A 10 7.51 -1.21 -6.76
CA LYS A 10 6.48 -1.76 -5.86
C LYS A 10 5.43 -0.71 -5.50
N SER A 11 5.87 0.49 -5.15
CA SER A 11 5.00 1.60 -4.72
C SER A 11 4.21 2.14 -5.90
N GLU A 12 4.86 2.28 -7.05
CA GLU A 12 4.24 2.66 -8.33
C GLU A 12 3.17 1.65 -8.76
N ALA A 13 3.38 0.34 -8.55
CA ALA A 13 2.40 -0.69 -8.86
C ALA A 13 1.08 -0.46 -8.09
N VAL A 14 1.18 -0.18 -6.80
CA VAL A 14 0.01 0.08 -5.94
C VAL A 14 -0.65 1.41 -6.30
N ALA A 15 0.15 2.46 -6.51
CA ALA A 15 -0.35 3.77 -6.93
C ALA A 15 -1.09 3.74 -8.26
N ALA A 16 -0.59 2.96 -9.20
CA ALA A 16 -1.22 2.83 -10.50
C ALA A 16 -2.48 1.96 -10.42
N LEU A 17 -2.51 0.92 -9.57
CA LEU A 17 -3.72 0.13 -9.30
C LEU A 17 -4.81 0.95 -8.61
N SER A 18 -4.47 1.75 -7.61
CA SER A 18 -5.46 2.59 -6.90
C SER A 18 -6.10 3.60 -7.85
N TYR A 19 -5.28 4.27 -8.67
CA TYR A 19 -5.75 5.20 -9.70
C TYR A 19 -6.70 4.52 -10.68
N LEU A 20 -6.39 3.29 -11.09
CA LEU A 20 -7.23 2.54 -12.02
C LEU A 20 -8.58 2.14 -11.46
N LEU A 21 -8.61 1.77 -10.18
CA LEU A 21 -9.82 1.36 -9.49
C LEU A 21 -10.61 2.55 -8.93
N GLY A 22 -10.13 3.79 -9.16
CA GLY A 22 -10.78 5.00 -8.68
C GLY A 22 -10.72 5.17 -7.16
N SER A 23 -9.78 4.50 -6.50
CA SER A 23 -9.59 4.58 -5.05
C SER A 23 -8.58 5.68 -4.71
N ASN A 24 -8.89 6.50 -3.71
CA ASN A 24 -7.90 7.40 -3.14
C ASN A 24 -6.78 6.60 -2.47
N LEU A 25 -5.54 7.07 -2.57
CA LEU A 25 -4.38 6.44 -1.98
C LEU A 25 -3.63 7.41 -1.08
N ASN A 26 -3.58 7.08 0.20
CA ASN A 26 -2.69 7.69 1.17
C ASN A 26 -1.38 6.88 1.18
N SER A 27 -0.24 7.53 1.00
CA SER A 27 1.06 6.85 1.02
C SER A 27 2.00 7.50 2.03
N LEU A 28 2.75 6.68 2.74
CA LEU A 28 3.80 7.09 3.66
C LEU A 28 5.03 6.23 3.44
N CYS A 29 6.17 6.88 3.20
CA CYS A 29 7.46 6.22 3.21
C CYS A 29 7.98 6.12 4.64
N LEU A 30 8.22 4.90 5.10
CA LEU A 30 8.69 4.62 6.44
C LEU A 30 10.22 4.78 6.51
N THR A 31 10.65 5.55 7.49
CA THR A 31 12.05 5.72 7.89
C THR A 31 12.17 5.43 9.39
N PRO A 32 13.38 5.21 9.92
CA PRO A 32 13.58 5.01 11.36
C PRO A 32 13.04 6.16 12.24
N GLU A 33 12.96 7.37 11.69
CA GLU A 33 12.48 8.56 12.39
C GLU A 33 10.94 8.69 12.41
N VAL A 34 10.22 7.83 11.68
CA VAL A 34 8.76 7.89 11.63
C VAL A 34 8.16 7.44 12.95
N GLU A 35 7.28 8.27 13.50
CA GLU A 35 6.52 7.97 14.72
C GLU A 35 5.13 7.39 14.41
N SER A 36 4.50 6.78 15.42
CA SER A 36 3.12 6.27 15.33
C SER A 36 2.09 7.36 15.01
N SER A 37 2.38 8.61 15.35
CA SER A 37 1.55 9.78 15.02
C SER A 37 1.33 9.95 13.52
N ALA A 38 2.31 9.59 12.68
CA ALA A 38 2.16 9.63 11.23
C ALA A 38 1.18 8.57 10.69
N LEU A 39 1.08 7.43 11.38
CA LEU A 39 0.18 6.32 11.01
C LEU A 39 -1.23 6.51 11.54
N ILE A 40 -1.35 6.86 12.82
CA ILE A 40 -2.61 6.86 13.57
C ILE A 40 -3.16 8.27 13.79
N GLY A 41 -2.31 9.28 13.90
CA GLY A 41 -2.71 10.66 14.10
C GLY A 41 -2.19 11.28 15.40
N GLN A 42 -2.39 12.58 15.50
CA GLN A 42 -1.93 13.40 16.62
C GLN A 42 -2.76 14.67 16.78
N TYR A 43 -2.61 15.34 17.91
CA TYR A 43 -3.11 16.70 18.09
C TYR A 43 -2.13 17.71 17.48
N ILE A 44 -2.63 18.58 16.61
CA ILE A 44 -1.88 19.68 16.01
C ILE A 44 -2.49 21.04 16.41
N PRO A 45 -1.70 22.13 16.40
CA PRO A 45 -2.20 23.46 16.67
C PRO A 45 -3.36 23.84 15.73
N ASN A 46 -4.36 24.53 16.29
CA ASN A 46 -5.53 24.96 15.53
C ASN A 46 -5.44 26.46 15.21
N GLU A 47 -4.80 26.80 14.09
CA GLU A 47 -4.54 28.19 13.69
C GLU A 47 -5.83 29.00 13.46
N GLU A 48 -6.92 28.37 13.02
CA GLU A 48 -8.18 29.05 12.69
C GLU A 48 -9.08 29.32 13.91
N LYS A 49 -9.01 28.50 14.96
CA LYS A 49 -9.92 28.59 16.14
C LYS A 49 -9.23 28.96 17.45
N ALA A 50 -8.01 29.48 17.39
CA ALA A 50 -7.29 29.98 18.56
C ALA A 50 -8.10 31.03 19.35
N THR A 51 -9.04 31.73 18.70
CA THR A 51 -9.93 32.73 19.31
C THR A 51 -11.15 32.15 20.05
N LEU A 52 -11.49 30.87 19.88
CA LEU A 52 -12.68 30.23 20.48
C LEU A 52 -12.35 29.14 21.51
N GLY A 53 -11.12 29.12 22.03
CA GLY A 53 -10.71 28.22 23.12
C GLY A 53 -10.29 26.80 22.70
N GLY A 54 -10.33 26.49 21.40
CA GLY A 54 -9.78 25.25 20.86
C GLY A 54 -8.34 25.46 20.37
N ILE A 55 -7.35 25.29 21.24
CA ILE A 55 -5.92 25.49 20.91
C ILE A 55 -5.32 24.38 20.03
N VAL A 56 -5.93 23.19 20.04
CA VAL A 56 -5.47 22.02 19.28
C VAL A 56 -6.65 21.34 18.59
N ARG A 57 -6.36 20.64 17.50
CA ARG A 57 -7.32 19.77 16.79
C ARG A 57 -6.68 18.41 16.51
N TRP A 58 -7.49 17.37 16.50
CA TRP A 58 -7.03 16.06 16.04
C TRP A 58 -6.74 16.11 14.53
N HIS A 59 -5.67 15.47 14.13
CA HIS A 59 -5.30 15.21 12.75
C HIS A 59 -5.00 13.73 12.60
N ASP A 60 -5.83 13.05 11.82
CA ASP A 60 -5.67 11.63 11.53
C ASP A 60 -4.37 11.37 10.77
N GLY A 61 -3.69 10.28 11.13
CA GLY A 61 -2.55 9.77 10.37
C GLY A 61 -2.99 8.97 9.15
N VAL A 62 -2.04 8.62 8.28
CA VAL A 62 -2.32 8.06 6.95
C VAL A 62 -3.20 6.82 6.97
N VAL A 63 -3.06 5.97 8.00
CA VAL A 63 -3.82 4.73 8.12
C VAL A 63 -5.19 4.99 8.72
N SER A 64 -5.27 5.79 9.79
CA SER A 64 -6.54 6.13 10.44
C SER A 64 -7.50 6.90 9.53
N GLU A 65 -6.99 7.82 8.72
CA GLU A 65 -7.75 8.57 7.74
C GLU A 65 -8.28 7.63 6.65
N ALA A 66 -7.41 6.77 6.12
CA ALA A 66 -7.80 5.81 5.09
C ALA A 66 -8.84 4.82 5.61
N PHE A 67 -8.66 4.32 6.84
CA PHE A 67 -9.58 3.39 7.48
C PHE A 67 -10.98 3.98 7.63
N ARG A 68 -11.08 5.26 8.03
CA ARG A 68 -12.37 5.94 8.19
C ARG A 68 -13.05 6.26 6.86
N ASN A 69 -12.29 6.62 5.84
CA ASN A 69 -12.84 7.10 4.56
C ASN A 69 -12.91 6.04 3.45
N GLY A 70 -12.48 4.81 3.71
CA GLY A 70 -12.43 3.73 2.71
C GLY A 70 -11.35 3.91 1.66
N TYR A 71 -10.30 4.67 1.99
CA TYR A 71 -9.18 4.86 1.08
C TYR A 71 -8.21 3.70 1.17
N TRP A 72 -7.25 3.69 0.25
CA TRP A 72 -6.13 2.78 0.33
C TRP A 72 -5.02 3.44 1.11
N SER A 73 -4.28 2.65 1.90
CA SER A 73 -3.07 3.09 2.59
C SER A 73 -1.89 2.29 2.08
N LEU A 74 -0.83 2.95 1.61
CA LEU A 74 0.43 2.34 1.19
C LEU A 74 1.55 2.72 2.18
N LEU A 75 2.05 1.74 2.91
CA LEU A 75 3.19 1.87 3.81
C LEU A 75 4.45 1.39 3.08
N ASP A 76 5.21 2.34 2.54
CA ASP A 76 6.43 2.04 1.80
C ASP A 76 7.58 1.75 2.77
N ASN A 77 8.46 0.81 2.42
CA ASN A 77 9.62 0.39 3.23
C ASN A 77 9.26 -0.06 4.66
N LEU A 78 8.28 -0.96 4.78
CA LEU A 78 7.74 -1.42 6.07
C LEU A 78 8.80 -1.88 7.07
N ASN A 79 9.89 -2.48 6.59
CA ASN A 79 10.99 -2.97 7.43
C ASN A 79 11.91 -1.89 8.01
N GLN A 80 11.75 -0.61 7.61
CA GLN A 80 12.58 0.49 8.11
C GLN A 80 12.01 1.16 9.37
N ALA A 81 10.72 0.97 9.65
CA ALA A 81 10.10 1.49 10.86
C ALA A 81 10.43 0.63 12.09
N HIS A 82 10.47 1.28 13.25
CA HIS A 82 10.59 0.58 14.53
C HIS A 82 9.38 -0.33 14.80
N ALA A 83 9.62 -1.46 15.47
CA ALA A 83 8.58 -2.43 15.79
C ALA A 83 7.40 -1.80 16.54
N GLU A 84 7.66 -0.90 17.49
CA GLU A 84 6.64 -0.18 18.28
C GLU A 84 5.70 0.66 17.40
N VAL A 85 6.22 1.22 16.30
CA VAL A 85 5.42 2.00 15.33
C VAL A 85 4.53 1.05 14.52
N LEU A 86 5.08 -0.07 14.06
CA LEU A 86 4.34 -1.10 13.33
C LEU A 86 3.30 -1.82 14.19
N GLU A 87 3.52 -1.93 15.51
CA GLU A 87 2.54 -2.52 16.42
C GLU A 87 1.22 -1.76 16.41
N ARG A 88 1.25 -0.45 16.13
CA ARG A 88 0.02 0.37 16.10
C ARG A 88 -0.92 0.01 14.96
N ILE A 89 -0.43 -0.59 13.88
CA ILE A 89 -1.28 -1.03 12.75
C ILE A 89 -1.78 -2.46 12.91
N ASN A 90 -1.29 -3.24 13.89
CA ASN A 90 -1.72 -4.63 14.09
C ASN A 90 -3.24 -4.80 14.16
N PRO A 91 -4.01 -4.00 14.93
CA PRO A 91 -5.47 -4.13 14.99
C PRO A 91 -6.18 -4.01 13.63
N ILE A 92 -5.61 -3.23 12.71
CA ILE A 92 -6.14 -3.00 11.36
C ILE A 92 -5.82 -4.18 10.43
N LEU A 93 -4.76 -4.93 10.75
CA LEU A 93 -4.35 -6.12 10.00
C LEU A 93 -5.06 -7.40 10.48
N GLU A 94 -5.82 -7.35 11.58
CA GLU A 94 -6.66 -8.45 12.05
C GLU A 94 -7.97 -8.56 11.24
N ALA A 95 -8.62 -9.71 11.31
CA ALA A 95 -9.93 -9.95 10.71
C ALA A 95 -11.00 -10.20 11.79
N PRO A 96 -12.01 -9.32 11.97
CA PRO A 96 -12.23 -8.08 11.24
C PRO A 96 -11.27 -6.94 11.66
N PRO A 97 -11.00 -5.99 10.74
CA PRO A 97 -10.13 -4.86 11.05
C PRO A 97 -10.81 -3.93 12.06
N HIS A 98 -10.05 -3.47 13.04
CA HIS A 98 -10.53 -2.54 14.04
C HIS A 98 -9.42 -1.56 14.44
N LEU A 99 -9.79 -0.36 14.86
CA LEU A 99 -8.85 0.65 15.33
C LEU A 99 -9.47 1.42 16.48
N ILE A 100 -8.76 1.56 17.60
CA ILE A 100 -9.12 2.46 18.68
C ILE A 100 -8.07 3.57 18.73
N LEU A 101 -8.51 4.83 18.68
CA LEU A 101 -7.65 6.01 18.78
C LEU A 101 -7.44 6.39 20.24
N THR A 102 -6.68 5.58 20.96
CA THR A 102 -6.37 5.80 22.38
C THR A 102 -5.63 7.13 22.58
N GLU A 103 -4.80 7.54 21.61
CA GLU A 103 -4.08 8.82 21.58
C GLU A 103 -5.03 10.02 21.50
N LYS A 104 -6.22 9.82 20.94
CA LYS A 104 -7.29 10.83 20.91
C LYS A 104 -8.14 10.82 22.19
N GLY A 105 -7.97 9.82 23.05
CA GLY A 105 -8.80 9.58 24.23
C GLY A 105 -10.09 8.83 23.93
N GLU A 106 -10.22 8.22 22.75
CA GLU A 106 -11.40 7.44 22.38
C GLU A 106 -11.35 6.04 23.01
N THR A 107 -12.51 5.57 23.47
CA THR A 107 -12.69 4.24 24.07
C THR A 107 -13.44 3.28 23.16
N THR A 108 -14.02 3.80 22.08
CA THR A 108 -14.80 3.05 21.09
C THR A 108 -14.00 2.88 19.80
N PRO A 109 -14.12 1.74 19.10
CA PRO A 109 -13.48 1.57 17.81
C PRO A 109 -13.97 2.61 16.80
N VAL A 110 -13.05 3.09 15.97
CA VAL A 110 -13.35 3.86 14.76
C VAL A 110 -14.20 3.00 13.84
N GLN A 111 -15.28 3.56 13.32
CA GLN A 111 -16.05 2.93 12.27
C GLN A 111 -15.23 2.93 10.98
N GLY A 112 -14.67 1.76 10.64
CA GLY A 112 -13.96 1.55 9.38
C GLY A 112 -14.92 1.40 8.21
N ASP A 113 -14.48 1.85 7.04
CA ASP A 113 -15.19 1.63 5.77
C ASP A 113 -14.79 0.29 5.14
N LEU A 114 -15.76 -0.38 4.50
CA LEU A 114 -15.56 -1.70 3.88
C LEU A 114 -14.64 -1.68 2.65
N HIS A 115 -14.45 -0.52 2.02
CA HIS A 115 -13.57 -0.36 0.85
C HIS A 115 -12.10 -0.12 1.22
N PHE A 116 -11.81 0.08 2.50
CA PHE A 116 -10.45 0.28 2.99
C PHE A 116 -9.54 -0.88 2.61
N LYS A 117 -8.34 -0.57 2.13
CA LYS A 117 -7.28 -1.54 1.86
C LYS A 117 -5.94 -1.03 2.34
N ILE A 118 -5.13 -1.91 2.92
CA ILE A 118 -3.76 -1.60 3.32
C ILE A 118 -2.76 -2.41 2.50
N PHE A 119 -1.80 -1.69 1.95
CA PHE A 119 -0.66 -2.21 1.22
C PHE A 119 0.60 -1.82 1.97
N ALA A 120 1.61 -2.67 1.84
CA ALA A 120 2.93 -2.40 2.36
C ALA A 120 3.95 -2.93 1.37
N THR A 121 5.10 -2.28 1.28
CA THR A 121 6.24 -2.75 0.49
C THR A 121 7.41 -3.08 1.40
N MET A 122 8.31 -3.93 0.92
CA MET A 122 9.59 -4.17 1.57
C MET A 122 10.66 -4.45 0.52
N THR A 123 11.86 -3.96 0.77
CA THR A 123 13.05 -4.37 0.04
C THR A 123 13.86 -5.30 0.94
N PRO A 124 14.10 -6.57 0.55
CA PRO A 124 14.96 -7.47 1.32
C PRO A 124 16.38 -6.90 1.42
N SER A 125 16.95 -6.90 2.62
CA SER A 125 18.37 -6.57 2.77
C SER A 125 19.21 -7.79 2.39
N ALA A 126 20.23 -7.60 1.54
CA ALA A 126 21.17 -8.66 1.14
C ALA A 126 22.06 -9.16 2.30
N ALA A 127 22.06 -8.47 3.45
CA ALA A 127 22.98 -8.67 4.57
C ALA A 127 22.33 -9.22 5.85
N SER A 128 21.43 -10.21 5.75
CA SER A 128 20.81 -10.87 6.92
C SER A 128 21.78 -11.73 7.77
N SER A 129 23.08 -11.46 7.71
CA SER A 129 24.13 -12.13 8.51
C SER A 129 24.90 -11.19 9.45
N SER A 130 24.44 -9.96 9.70
CA SER A 130 25.07 -9.07 10.69
C SER A 130 24.07 -8.25 11.50
N ILE A 131 23.83 -8.73 12.73
CA ILE A 131 23.57 -8.01 13.99
C ILE A 131 22.79 -6.68 13.86
N GLY A 132 21.46 -6.77 14.02
CA GLY A 132 20.61 -5.66 14.44
C GLY A 132 19.68 -5.09 13.37
N ASN A 133 18.48 -5.66 13.26
CA ASN A 133 17.29 -5.08 12.61
C ASN A 133 17.30 -4.94 11.08
N SER A 134 16.90 -5.99 10.35
CA SER A 134 16.40 -5.82 8.98
C SER A 134 15.51 -6.97 8.49
N GLU A 135 14.70 -7.57 9.36
CA GLU A 135 13.63 -8.51 8.98
C GLU A 135 12.36 -8.15 9.76
N LEU A 136 11.20 -8.15 9.08
CA LEU A 136 9.91 -7.99 9.73
C LEU A 136 9.68 -9.12 10.73
N SER A 137 9.05 -8.83 11.87
CA SER A 137 8.69 -9.91 12.80
C SER A 137 7.78 -10.93 12.11
N PRO A 138 7.99 -12.25 12.31
CA PRO A 138 7.15 -13.26 11.67
C PRO A 138 5.66 -13.07 11.97
N ALA A 139 5.33 -12.60 13.18
CA ALA A 139 3.95 -12.32 13.59
C ALA A 139 3.31 -11.21 12.74
N LEU A 140 4.03 -10.13 12.43
CA LEU A 140 3.52 -9.05 11.58
C LEU A 140 3.44 -9.50 10.12
N ALA A 141 4.47 -10.20 9.62
CA ALA A 141 4.50 -10.69 8.25
C ALA A 141 3.33 -11.65 7.94
N ASN A 142 2.99 -12.53 8.89
CA ASN A 142 1.89 -13.49 8.77
C ASN A 142 0.50 -12.85 8.64
N ARG A 143 0.34 -11.57 9.02
CA ARG A 143 -0.92 -10.83 8.85
C ARG A 143 -1.09 -10.23 7.46
N PHE A 144 -0.04 -10.26 6.64
CA PHE A 144 -0.12 -9.83 5.25
C PHE A 144 -0.17 -11.02 4.31
N THR A 145 -0.94 -10.89 3.22
CA THR A 145 -0.67 -11.66 2.02
C THR A 145 0.64 -11.17 1.40
N ILE A 146 1.60 -12.08 1.23
CA ILE A 146 2.92 -11.78 0.69
C ILE A 146 2.92 -11.99 -0.83
N MET A 147 3.46 -11.02 -1.55
CA MET A 147 3.64 -11.04 -3.00
C MET A 147 5.09 -10.67 -3.33
N TRP A 148 5.74 -11.45 -4.19
CA TRP A 148 7.08 -11.15 -4.67
C TRP A 148 7.02 -10.44 -6.03
N MET A 149 7.79 -9.37 -6.18
CA MET A 149 7.88 -8.56 -7.38
C MET A 149 9.32 -8.60 -7.91
N GLU A 150 9.47 -9.15 -9.10
CA GLU A 150 10.75 -9.30 -9.79
C GLU A 150 11.25 -7.96 -10.37
N ASP A 151 12.53 -7.89 -10.71
CA ASP A 151 13.12 -6.74 -11.39
C ASP A 151 12.66 -6.63 -12.84
N LEU A 152 12.65 -5.41 -13.36
CA LEU A 152 12.33 -5.16 -14.76
C LEU A 152 13.57 -5.41 -15.60
N ASN A 153 13.57 -6.50 -16.36
CA ASN A 153 14.61 -6.73 -17.37
C ASN A 153 14.60 -5.56 -18.36
N SER A 154 15.75 -4.94 -18.55
CA SER A 154 15.94 -3.75 -19.41
C SER A 154 15.90 -4.05 -20.91
N ASN A 155 15.65 -5.30 -21.31
CA ASN A 155 15.48 -5.69 -22.71
C ASN A 155 14.03 -5.41 -23.15
N ILE A 156 13.84 -4.23 -23.74
CA ILE A 156 12.57 -3.61 -24.09
C ILE A 156 11.75 -4.39 -25.15
N ASP A 157 12.27 -5.49 -25.71
CA ASP A 157 11.54 -6.36 -26.66
C ASP A 157 10.67 -7.45 -25.99
N GLU A 158 10.83 -7.71 -24.68
CA GLU A 158 10.05 -8.73 -23.95
C GLU A 158 8.80 -8.17 -23.23
N GLY A 159 8.69 -6.85 -23.06
CA GLY A 159 7.56 -6.23 -22.37
C GLY A 159 6.21 -6.44 -23.07
N THR A 160 6.21 -6.53 -24.40
CA THR A 160 5.03 -6.93 -25.19
C THR A 160 4.69 -8.41 -25.06
N GLY A 161 5.69 -9.26 -24.80
CA GLY A 161 5.53 -10.69 -24.56
C GLY A 161 4.92 -10.99 -23.20
N GLU A 162 5.40 -10.31 -22.14
CA GLU A 162 4.81 -10.39 -20.79
C GLU A 162 3.35 -9.87 -20.80
N LEU A 163 3.10 -8.75 -21.48
CA LEU A 163 1.75 -8.23 -21.72
C LEU A 163 0.85 -9.23 -22.45
N SER A 164 1.34 -9.84 -23.51
CA SER A 164 0.58 -10.81 -24.31
C SER A 164 0.31 -12.08 -23.51
N GLN A 165 1.26 -12.55 -22.70
CA GLN A 165 1.07 -13.69 -21.80
C GLN A 165 0.05 -13.37 -20.70
N LEU A 166 0.12 -12.19 -20.09
CA LEU A 166 -0.82 -11.77 -19.06
C LEU A 166 -2.25 -11.63 -19.61
N VAL A 167 -2.39 -10.97 -20.77
CA VAL A 167 -3.66 -10.85 -21.48
C VAL A 167 -4.17 -12.25 -21.82
N SER A 168 -3.35 -13.17 -22.34
CA SER A 168 -3.80 -14.55 -22.61
C SER A 168 -4.26 -15.32 -21.37
N ARG A 169 -3.64 -15.09 -20.20
CA ARG A 169 -4.01 -15.75 -18.94
C ARG A 169 -5.25 -15.13 -18.28
N LEU A 170 -5.43 -13.81 -18.39
CA LEU A 170 -6.62 -13.10 -17.89
C LEU A 170 -7.85 -13.36 -18.77
N LEU A 171 -7.66 -13.55 -20.08
CA LEU A 171 -8.72 -13.84 -21.06
C LEU A 171 -9.34 -15.25 -20.89
N ASP A 172 -8.76 -16.14 -20.07
CA ASP A 172 -9.39 -17.41 -19.70
C ASP A 172 -10.52 -17.26 -18.66
N THR A 173 -10.71 -16.07 -18.10
CA THR A 173 -11.81 -15.79 -17.15
C THR A 173 -12.95 -15.02 -17.81
N ASN A 174 -14.18 -15.31 -17.35
CA ASN A 174 -15.49 -14.88 -17.87
C ASN A 174 -15.77 -13.35 -17.78
N CYS A 175 -14.73 -12.50 -17.80
CA CYS A 175 -14.79 -11.05 -17.58
C CYS A 175 -14.03 -10.24 -18.67
N MET A 176 -14.01 -10.78 -19.89
CA MET A 176 -13.22 -10.29 -21.03
C MET A 176 -13.44 -8.80 -21.36
N ASP A 177 -14.69 -8.34 -21.31
CA ASP A 177 -15.05 -6.98 -21.71
C ASP A 177 -14.56 -5.91 -20.72
N GLN A 178 -14.50 -6.24 -19.43
CA GLN A 178 -14.06 -5.31 -18.39
C GLN A 178 -12.54 -5.12 -18.44
N THR A 179 -11.80 -6.22 -18.63
CA THR A 179 -10.34 -6.20 -18.79
C THR A 179 -9.92 -5.42 -20.04
N ILE A 180 -10.59 -5.65 -21.18
CA ILE A 180 -10.32 -4.93 -22.43
C ILE A 180 -10.68 -3.45 -22.30
N SER A 181 -11.77 -3.10 -21.61
CA SER A 181 -12.16 -1.71 -21.35
C SER A 181 -11.13 -0.99 -20.46
N LEU A 182 -10.63 -1.65 -19.42
CA LEU A 182 -9.59 -1.13 -18.53
C LEU A 182 -8.27 -0.90 -19.29
N CYS A 183 -7.82 -1.87 -20.08
CA CYS A 183 -6.62 -1.75 -20.91
C CYS A 183 -6.75 -0.63 -21.97
N LYS A 184 -7.91 -0.49 -22.62
CA LYS A 184 -8.17 0.60 -23.58
C LYS A 184 -8.22 1.98 -22.92
N SER A 185 -8.78 2.06 -21.71
CA SER A 185 -8.82 3.30 -20.91
C SER A 185 -7.41 3.72 -20.45
N LEU A 186 -6.56 2.74 -20.13
CA LEU A 186 -5.15 2.95 -19.81
C LEU A 186 -4.33 3.44 -21.01
N LEU A 187 -4.53 2.85 -22.18
CA LEU A 187 -3.85 3.23 -23.43
C LEU A 187 -4.30 4.59 -23.96
N ASN A 188 -5.57 4.96 -23.79
CA ASN A 188 -6.11 6.24 -24.31
C ASN A 188 -5.77 7.47 -23.46
N LYS A 189 -5.23 7.31 -22.25
CA LYS A 189 -4.85 8.42 -21.34
C LYS A 189 -3.38 8.85 -21.47
N GLU A 190 -2.71 8.50 -22.56
CA GLU A 190 -1.27 8.70 -22.77
C GLU A 190 -0.77 10.14 -22.60
N ALA A 191 0.31 10.29 -21.80
CA ALA A 191 1.43 11.21 -22.07
C ALA A 191 2.65 11.07 -21.11
N ARG A 192 2.60 10.27 -20.03
CA ARG A 192 3.72 10.24 -19.03
C ARG A 192 4.02 8.89 -18.36
N MET A 193 3.58 7.75 -18.89
CA MET A 193 3.42 6.52 -18.10
C MET A 193 4.06 5.26 -18.70
N ASP A 194 5.34 5.32 -19.12
CA ASP A 194 6.05 4.10 -19.59
C ASP A 194 6.46 3.15 -18.45
N SER A 195 6.72 3.67 -17.24
CA SER A 195 7.10 2.86 -16.08
C SER A 195 5.87 2.28 -15.36
N ASN A 196 4.78 3.02 -15.23
CA ASN A 196 3.68 2.67 -14.33
C ASN A 196 2.74 1.59 -14.86
N PHE A 197 2.52 1.50 -16.17
CA PHE A 197 1.66 0.46 -16.77
C PHE A 197 2.24 -0.95 -16.56
N ARG A 198 3.55 -1.05 -16.69
CA ARG A 198 4.38 -2.24 -16.48
C ARG A 198 4.35 -2.74 -15.04
N HIS A 199 4.30 -1.85 -14.05
CA HIS A 199 4.13 -2.23 -12.64
C HIS A 199 2.71 -2.77 -12.35
N ILE A 200 1.67 -2.23 -13.00
CA ILE A 200 0.29 -2.73 -12.89
C ILE A 200 0.18 -4.18 -13.41
N ILE A 201 0.78 -4.44 -14.57
CA ILE A 201 0.78 -5.77 -15.22
C ILE A 201 1.38 -6.83 -14.29
N ARG A 202 2.50 -6.50 -13.64
CA ARG A 202 3.18 -7.40 -12.71
C ARG A 202 2.38 -7.67 -11.45
N LEU A 203 1.72 -6.66 -10.92
CA LEU A 203 0.88 -6.82 -9.74
C LEU A 203 -0.34 -7.71 -10.05
N LEU A 204 -0.89 -7.62 -11.26
CA LEU A 204 -1.96 -8.50 -11.73
C LEU A 204 -1.47 -9.95 -11.98
N ASP A 205 -0.29 -10.16 -12.58
CA ASP A 205 0.27 -11.52 -12.81
C ASP A 205 0.51 -12.25 -11.48
N ASN A 206 1.09 -11.53 -10.52
CA ASN A 206 1.39 -12.08 -9.21
C ASN A 206 0.14 -12.31 -8.36
N ALA A 207 -0.89 -11.45 -8.47
CA ALA A 207 -2.17 -11.67 -7.79
C ALA A 207 -2.88 -12.93 -8.32
N TYR A 208 -2.77 -13.22 -9.62
CA TYR A 208 -3.37 -14.40 -10.25
C TYR A 208 -2.65 -15.70 -9.86
N LYS A 209 -1.32 -15.70 -9.82
CA LYS A 209 -0.51 -16.86 -9.37
C LYS A 209 -0.80 -17.30 -7.94
N LEU A 210 -1.33 -16.42 -7.09
CA LEU A 210 -1.74 -16.76 -5.71
C LEU A 210 -3.10 -17.46 -5.62
N GLN A 211 -3.89 -17.52 -6.71
CA GLN A 211 -5.20 -18.19 -6.75
C GLN A 211 -5.15 -19.62 -7.32
N ALA A 212 -3.97 -20.09 -7.75
CA ALA A 212 -3.72 -21.45 -8.27
C ALA A 212 -2.88 -22.26 -7.28
#